data_AF-A0A2W6TYE4-F1
#
_entry.id   AF-A0A2W6TYE4-F1
#
_cell.length_a   1.000
_cell.length_b   1.000
_cell.length_c   1.000
_cell.angle_alpha   90.00
_cell.angle_beta   90.00
_cell.angle_gamma   90.00
#
_symmetry.space_group_name_H-M   'P 1'
#
loop_
_entity.id
_entity.type
_entity.pdbx_description
1 polymer ?
#
loop_
_entity_poly.entity_id
_entity_poly.type
_entity_poly.pdbx_seq_one_letter_code
_entity_poly.pdbx_strand_id
1 'polypeptide(L)'
;MIPEGFGPSLAAGWQVRCGIQKVRVEGGHSGVACLAMVAGLNYQEASEVFVATGLGIRRRGRPAFSTNCSEMRMAVGAAGLIQQARRWQGWSNFQGLGILKVKDDWRGEEGAGRWHWVTAFRHPEFEIVVFDPFMEFPAFKRMPLDELCTRFDLYEPKGQWLQVEQRFSLAS
;
A
#
# COMPACT_ATOMS: atom_id res chain seq x y z
N MET A 1 2.17 -44.63 -1.27
CA MET A 1 2.12 -43.84 -0.03
C MET A 1 2.70 -42.47 -0.37
N ILE A 2 1.83 -41.56 -0.79
CA ILE A 2 2.16 -40.16 -1.08
C ILE A 2 1.54 -39.38 0.08
N PRO A 3 2.28 -38.52 0.80
CA PRO A 3 1.65 -37.71 1.82
C PRO A 3 0.82 -36.62 1.12
N GLU A 4 -0.50 -36.79 1.18
CA GLU A 4 -1.46 -35.75 0.88
C GLU A 4 -1.41 -34.69 1.98
N GLY A 5 -1.26 -33.41 1.62
CA GLY A 5 -1.26 -32.35 2.60
C GLY A 5 -0.78 -30.98 2.11
N PHE A 6 -1.12 -30.56 0.89
CA PHE A 6 -1.10 -29.15 0.52
C PHE A 6 -2.52 -28.75 0.10
N GLY A 7 -3.38 -28.56 1.10
CA GLY A 7 -4.64 -27.82 0.97
C GLY A 7 -4.38 -26.32 0.85
N PRO A 8 -5.39 -25.51 0.47
CA PRO A 8 -5.18 -24.19 -0.10
C PRO A 8 -4.61 -23.21 0.93
N SER A 9 -3.47 -22.61 0.56
CA SER A 9 -2.98 -21.28 0.94
C SER A 9 -3.29 -20.85 2.37
N LEU A 10 -2.31 -21.01 3.28
CA LEU A 10 -2.19 -20.14 4.46
C LEU A 10 -2.34 -18.70 3.97
N ALA A 11 -3.50 -18.08 4.19
CA ALA A 11 -3.51 -16.66 4.45
C ALA A 11 -2.62 -16.49 5.69
N ALA A 12 -1.36 -16.15 5.46
CA ALA A 12 -0.34 -16.06 6.50
C ALA A 12 -0.90 -15.28 7.69
N GLY A 13 -0.67 -15.77 8.92
CA GLY A 13 -1.42 -15.33 10.11
C GLY A 13 -1.43 -13.81 10.29
N TRP A 14 -0.40 -13.11 9.81
CA TRP A 14 -0.35 -11.66 9.74
C TRP A 14 -1.50 -11.00 8.96
N GLN A 15 -2.01 -11.61 7.88
CA GLN A 15 -3.04 -11.03 7.02
C GLN A 15 -4.38 -10.92 7.77
N VAL A 16 -4.70 -11.94 8.56
CA VAL A 16 -5.87 -11.95 9.45
C VAL A 16 -5.69 -10.90 10.55
N ARG A 17 -4.49 -10.81 11.15
CA ARG A 17 -4.18 -9.84 12.22
C ARG A 17 -4.24 -8.38 11.75
N CYS A 18 -3.86 -8.09 10.52
CA CYS A 18 -3.79 -6.71 10.03
C CYS A 18 -5.15 -6.04 9.80
N GLY A 19 -6.22 -6.80 9.55
CA GLY A 19 -7.56 -6.26 9.21
C GLY A 19 -7.66 -5.53 7.87
N ILE A 20 -6.55 -5.27 7.18
CA ILE A 20 -6.47 -4.72 5.83
C ILE A 20 -6.02 -5.82 4.89
N GLN A 21 -6.76 -6.07 3.80
CA GLN A 21 -6.32 -7.02 2.77
C GLN A 21 -5.15 -6.45 1.97
N LYS A 22 -4.01 -7.15 1.93
CA LYS A 22 -2.91 -6.76 1.05
C LYS A 22 -3.29 -7.07 -0.40
N VAL A 23 -3.11 -6.07 -1.27
CA VAL A 23 -3.34 -6.18 -2.71
C VAL A 23 -2.00 -6.06 -3.44
N ARG A 24 -1.67 -7.05 -4.27
CA ARG A 24 -0.51 -6.99 -5.16
C ARG A 24 -0.86 -6.22 -6.42
N VAL A 25 0.15 -5.63 -7.03
CA VAL A 25 -0.03 -4.85 -8.25
C VAL A 25 -0.19 -5.74 -9.49
N GLU A 26 -1.09 -5.35 -10.39
CA GLU A 26 -1.20 -5.91 -11.75
C GLU A 26 -0.74 -4.88 -12.79
N GLY A 27 0.23 -5.23 -13.65
CA GLY A 27 0.74 -4.28 -14.66
C GLY A 27 1.58 -3.11 -14.12
N GLY A 28 1.96 -3.13 -12.83
CA GLY A 28 2.89 -2.16 -12.24
C GLY A 28 2.28 -0.87 -11.67
N HIS A 29 0.96 -0.72 -11.62
CA HIS A 29 0.28 0.46 -11.08
C HIS A 29 0.11 0.44 -9.54
N SER A 30 1.18 0.73 -8.80
CA SER A 30 1.15 0.73 -7.32
C SER A 30 0.08 1.63 -6.69
N GLY A 31 -0.28 2.74 -7.34
CA GLY A 31 -1.32 3.64 -6.88
C GLY A 31 -2.71 2.98 -6.83
N VAL A 32 -3.05 2.16 -7.82
CA VAL A 32 -4.32 1.42 -7.87
C VAL A 32 -4.41 0.43 -6.72
N ALA A 33 -3.35 -0.36 -6.50
CA ALA A 33 -3.29 -1.30 -5.39
C ALA A 33 -3.38 -0.59 -4.03
N CYS A 34 -2.75 0.59 -3.87
CA CYS A 34 -2.89 1.36 -2.64
C CYS A 34 -4.30 1.90 -2.42
N LEU A 35 -4.98 2.35 -3.48
CA LEU A 35 -6.40 2.73 -3.37
C LEU A 35 -7.24 1.53 -2.94
N ALA A 36 -7.02 0.37 -3.56
CA ALA A 36 -7.72 -0.86 -3.22
C ALA A 36 -7.59 -1.20 -1.72
N MET A 37 -6.35 -1.17 -1.21
CA MET A 37 -6.08 -1.45 0.20
C MET A 37 -6.74 -0.47 1.17
N VAL A 38 -6.66 0.85 0.93
CA VAL A 38 -7.25 1.83 1.86
C VAL A 38 -8.77 1.92 1.76
N ALA A 39 -9.36 1.55 0.62
CA ALA A 39 -10.79 1.59 0.38
C ALA A 39 -11.50 0.27 0.66
N GLY A 40 -10.77 -0.82 0.90
CA GLY A 40 -11.35 -2.16 1.05
C GLY A 40 -11.94 -2.68 -0.26
N LEU A 41 -11.35 -2.28 -1.40
CA LEU A 41 -11.75 -2.72 -2.73
C LEU A 41 -10.79 -3.80 -3.24
N ASN A 42 -11.20 -4.52 -4.28
CA ASN A 42 -10.25 -5.29 -5.09
C ASN A 42 -9.53 -4.40 -6.12
N TYR A 43 -8.52 -4.97 -6.81
CA TYR A 43 -7.71 -4.22 -7.77
C TYR A 43 -8.50 -3.69 -8.97
N GLN A 44 -9.47 -4.47 -9.46
CA GLN A 44 -10.31 -4.11 -10.60
C GLN A 44 -11.24 -2.94 -10.27
N GLU A 45 -11.92 -2.99 -9.12
CA GLU A 45 -12.76 -1.90 -8.62
C GLU A 45 -11.96 -0.59 -8.43
N ALA A 46 -10.75 -0.69 -7.84
CA ALA A 46 -9.87 0.46 -7.71
C ALA A 46 -9.39 1.00 -9.08
N SER A 47 -9.17 0.12 -10.05
CA SER A 47 -8.82 0.50 -11.43
C SER A 47 -9.96 1.28 -12.09
N GLU A 48 -11.20 0.86 -11.86
CA GLU A 48 -12.40 1.55 -12.37
C GLU A 48 -12.53 2.96 -11.79
N VAL A 49 -12.20 3.16 -10.50
CA VAL A 49 -12.12 4.51 -9.90
C VAL A 49 -11.06 5.37 -10.61
N PHE A 50 -9.89 4.80 -10.92
CA PHE A 50 -8.87 5.51 -11.70
C PHE A 50 -9.37 5.85 -13.12
N VAL A 51 -10.08 4.95 -13.79
CA VAL A 51 -10.64 5.21 -15.12
C VAL A 51 -11.70 6.32 -15.05
N ALA A 52 -12.64 6.23 -14.12
CA ALA A 52 -13.73 7.20 -13.94
C ALA A 52 -13.21 8.61 -13.59
N THR A 53 -12.05 8.72 -12.94
CA THR A 53 -11.39 9.99 -12.60
C THR A 53 -10.46 10.52 -13.70
N GLY A 54 -10.40 9.85 -14.86
CA GLY A 54 -9.49 10.21 -15.96
C GLY A 54 -8.02 9.85 -15.70
N LEU A 55 -7.75 9.10 -14.64
CA LEU A 55 -6.41 8.64 -14.28
C LEU A 55 -5.99 7.38 -15.05
N GLY A 56 -6.94 6.63 -15.60
CA GLY A 56 -6.71 5.42 -16.40
C GLY A 56 -6.21 5.64 -17.83
N ILE A 57 -6.06 6.88 -18.28
CA ILE A 57 -5.52 7.23 -19.61
C ILE A 57 -4.19 7.96 -19.50
N ARG A 58 -3.41 8.02 -20.59
CA ARG A 58 -2.17 8.80 -20.63
C ARG A 58 -2.48 10.30 -20.54
N ARG A 59 -1.76 11.01 -19.67
CA ARG A 59 -1.81 12.48 -19.50
C ARG A 59 -0.49 13.09 -19.96
N ARG A 60 -0.43 14.42 -20.11
CA ARG A 60 0.79 15.12 -20.55
C ARG A 60 1.97 14.78 -19.63
N GLY A 61 2.96 14.05 -20.18
CA GLY A 61 4.15 13.62 -19.44
C GLY A 61 3.91 12.57 -18.35
N ARG A 62 2.72 11.93 -18.28
CA ARG A 62 2.41 10.88 -17.30
C ARG A 62 1.73 9.67 -17.95
N PRO A 63 2.28 8.46 -17.76
CA PRO A 63 1.62 7.23 -18.18
C PRO A 63 0.23 7.08 -17.55
N ALA A 64 -0.60 6.24 -18.16
CA ALA A 64 -1.86 5.80 -17.55
C ALA A 64 -1.59 5.23 -16.15
N PHE A 65 -2.52 5.47 -15.23
CA PHE A 65 -2.48 5.05 -13.82
C PHE A 65 -1.32 5.60 -12.96
N SER A 66 -0.39 6.37 -13.53
CA SER A 66 0.67 7.06 -12.78
C SER A 66 0.14 8.33 -12.11
N THR A 67 0.24 8.43 -10.79
CA THR A 67 -0.31 9.55 -10.02
C THR A 67 0.76 10.31 -9.24
N ASN A 68 0.55 11.62 -9.10
CA ASN A 68 1.17 12.43 -8.05
C ASN A 68 0.27 12.48 -6.79
N CYS A 69 0.71 13.19 -5.74
CA CYS A 69 -0.05 13.30 -4.49
C CYS A 69 -1.46 13.89 -4.69
N SER A 70 -1.61 14.94 -5.51
CA SER A 70 -2.90 15.58 -5.77
C SER A 70 -3.86 14.68 -6.56
N GLU A 71 -3.35 13.93 -7.54
CA GLU A 71 -4.14 12.94 -8.29
C GLU A 71 -4.53 11.76 -7.39
N MET A 72 -3.62 11.32 -6.51
CA MET A 72 -3.94 10.26 -5.56
C MET A 72 -5.02 10.70 -4.56
N ARG A 73 -4.98 11.96 -4.10
CA ARG A 73 -6.06 12.56 -3.29
C ARG A 73 -7.40 12.55 -4.01
N MET A 74 -7.41 12.87 -5.31
CA MET A 74 -8.60 12.84 -6.13
C MET A 74 -9.17 11.41 -6.23
N ALA A 75 -8.32 10.42 -6.48
CA ALA A 75 -8.74 9.01 -6.55
C ALA A 75 -9.33 8.51 -5.22
N VAL A 76 -8.67 8.83 -4.09
CA VAL A 76 -9.17 8.48 -2.75
C VAL A 76 -10.50 9.18 -2.44
N GLY A 77 -10.63 10.47 -2.79
CA GLY A 77 -11.89 11.19 -2.64
C GLY A 77 -13.01 10.65 -3.53
N ALA A 78 -12.70 10.20 -4.74
CA ALA A 78 -13.65 9.56 -5.65
C ALA A 78 -14.12 8.19 -5.17
N ALA A 79 -13.29 7.47 -4.40
CA ALA A 79 -13.70 6.27 -3.66
C ALA A 79 -14.54 6.60 -2.40
N GLY A 80 -14.87 7.87 -2.20
CA GLY A 80 -15.73 8.35 -1.12
C GLY A 80 -15.05 8.48 0.23
N LEU A 81 -13.71 8.40 0.30
CA LEU A 81 -12.96 8.45 1.56
C LEU A 81 -12.53 9.88 1.93
N ILE A 82 -12.62 10.20 3.23
CA ILE A 82 -12.01 11.42 3.77
C ILE A 82 -10.49 11.27 3.75
N GLN A 83 -9.81 12.33 3.30
CA GLN A 83 -8.35 12.33 3.21
C GLN A 83 -7.72 13.69 3.49
N GLN A 84 -6.46 13.67 3.94
CA GLN A 84 -5.66 14.86 4.18
C GLN A 84 -4.19 14.65 3.80
N ALA A 85 -3.62 15.59 3.04
CA ALA A 85 -2.19 15.61 2.78
C ALA A 85 -1.44 16.07 4.04
N ARG A 86 -0.46 15.28 4.45
CA ARG A 86 0.41 15.54 5.60
C ARG A 86 1.84 15.63 5.10
N ARG A 87 2.65 16.48 5.73
CA ARG A 87 4.11 16.44 5.53
C ARG A 87 4.68 15.24 6.26
N TRP A 88 5.64 14.57 5.64
CA TRP A 88 6.38 13.50 6.29
C TRP A 88 7.26 14.05 7.41
N GLN A 89 7.15 13.47 8.60
CA GLN A 89 7.89 13.87 9.80
C GLN A 89 8.56 12.66 10.50
N GLY A 90 8.79 11.59 9.73
CA GLY A 90 9.33 10.33 10.25
C GLY A 90 8.28 9.38 10.82
N TRP A 91 8.69 8.12 10.98
CA TRP A 91 7.83 7.02 11.41
C TRP A 91 7.25 7.19 12.83
N SER A 92 7.91 7.93 13.72
CA SER A 92 7.39 8.23 15.07
C SER A 92 6.15 9.12 15.05
N ASN A 93 6.03 10.00 14.04
CA ASN A 93 4.91 10.91 13.86
C ASN A 93 3.81 10.35 12.94
N PHE A 94 4.02 9.16 12.36
CA PHE A 94 3.05 8.52 11.50
C PHE A 94 1.92 7.89 12.33
N GLN A 95 0.68 8.26 12.03
CA GLN A 95 -0.51 7.86 12.77
C GLN A 95 -1.65 7.49 11.81
N GLY A 96 -2.46 6.50 12.21
CA GLY A 96 -3.62 6.04 11.43
C GLY A 96 -3.23 5.27 10.16
N LEU A 97 -4.06 5.38 9.13
CA LEU A 97 -3.91 4.77 7.81
C LEU A 97 -3.45 5.80 6.77
N GLY A 98 -2.59 5.40 5.85
CA GLY A 98 -2.19 6.29 4.77
C GLY A 98 -1.50 5.65 3.58
N ILE A 99 -1.37 6.47 2.53
CA ILE A 99 -0.66 6.15 1.29
C ILE A 99 0.61 7.00 1.26
N LEU A 100 1.76 6.34 1.18
CA LEU A 100 3.08 6.94 1.24
C LEU A 100 3.76 6.84 -0.11
N LYS A 101 4.47 7.89 -0.49
CA LYS A 101 5.39 7.88 -1.63
C LYS A 101 6.78 7.51 -1.14
N VAL A 102 7.31 6.39 -1.62
CA VAL A 102 8.65 5.89 -1.25
C VAL A 102 9.49 5.72 -2.51
N LYS A 103 10.81 5.63 -2.34
CA LYS A 103 11.72 5.37 -3.44
C LYS A 103 11.82 3.88 -3.74
N ASP A 104 12.09 3.57 -5.01
CA ASP A 104 12.37 2.20 -5.49
C ASP A 104 13.86 1.82 -5.41
N ASP A 105 14.67 2.53 -4.60
CA ASP A 105 16.13 2.35 -4.54
C ASP A 105 16.54 0.89 -4.20
N TRP A 106 15.67 0.12 -3.54
CA TRP A 106 15.87 -1.30 -3.23
C TRP A 106 15.97 -2.21 -4.46
N ARG A 107 15.53 -1.74 -5.65
CA ARG A 107 15.65 -2.46 -6.93
C ARG A 107 16.99 -2.24 -7.64
N GLY A 108 17.94 -1.56 -7.00
CA GLY A 108 19.23 -1.22 -7.61
C GLY A 108 19.10 -0.17 -8.72
N GLU A 109 19.95 -0.25 -9.74
CA GLU A 109 20.04 0.75 -10.82
C GLU A 109 18.70 0.95 -11.55
N GLU A 110 17.91 -0.11 -11.74
CA GLU A 110 16.60 -0.02 -12.41
C GLU A 110 15.56 0.80 -11.61
N GLY A 111 15.71 0.85 -10.29
CA GLY A 111 14.86 1.60 -9.38
C GLY A 111 15.37 3.02 -9.07
N ALA A 112 16.61 3.34 -9.45
CA ALA A 112 17.24 4.60 -9.11
C ALA A 112 16.41 5.80 -9.62
N GLY A 113 15.99 6.65 -8.68
CA GLY A 113 15.18 7.84 -8.99
C GLY A 113 13.70 7.57 -9.29
N ARG A 114 13.27 6.30 -9.26
CA ARG A 114 11.86 5.92 -9.36
C ARG A 114 11.18 5.97 -7.99
N TRP A 115 9.87 6.15 -8.04
CA TRP A 115 9.04 6.27 -6.88
C TRP A 115 7.77 5.44 -7.07
N HIS A 116 7.30 4.84 -6.00
CA HIS A 116 6.04 4.14 -5.98
C HIS A 116 5.23 4.47 -4.73
N TRP A 117 3.98 4.04 -4.77
CA TRP A 117 3.05 4.15 -3.67
C TRP A 117 3.08 2.86 -2.84
N VAL A 118 3.03 3.04 -1.52
CA VAL A 118 2.80 1.95 -0.56
C VAL A 118 1.69 2.36 0.40
N THR A 119 0.98 1.38 0.94
CA THR A 119 0.00 1.60 2.01
C THR A 119 0.68 1.32 3.34
N ALA A 120 0.47 2.17 4.34
CA ALA A 120 0.92 1.90 5.70
C ALA A 120 -0.14 2.26 6.73
N PHE A 121 -0.05 1.63 7.88
CA PHE A 121 -0.94 1.89 8.99
C PHE A 121 -0.27 1.60 10.33
N ARG A 122 -0.70 2.32 11.37
CA ARG A 122 -0.30 2.05 12.76
C ARG A 122 -1.02 0.79 13.22
N HIS A 123 -0.31 -0.14 13.84
CA HIS A 123 -0.87 -1.39 14.36
C HIS A 123 -0.50 -1.58 15.83
N PRO A 124 -1.40 -2.08 16.69
CA PRO A 124 -1.12 -2.27 18.12
C PRO A 124 0.03 -3.25 18.38
N GLU A 125 0.06 -4.38 17.65
CA GLU A 125 1.10 -5.41 17.78
C GLU A 125 2.41 -5.02 17.07
N PHE A 126 2.36 -4.77 15.77
CA PHE A 126 3.53 -4.56 14.89
C PHE A 126 4.08 -3.13 14.86
N GLU A 127 3.50 -2.22 15.64
CA GLU A 127 3.73 -0.79 15.65
C GLU A 127 3.34 -0.08 14.33
N ILE A 128 3.98 -0.41 13.21
CA ILE A 128 3.68 0.09 11.86
C ILE A 128 3.78 -1.09 10.89
N VAL A 129 2.78 -1.18 10.01
CA VAL A 129 2.76 -2.14 8.92
C VAL A 129 2.87 -1.37 7.60
N VAL A 130 3.67 -1.88 6.67
CA VAL A 130 3.74 -1.39 5.29
C VAL A 130 3.37 -2.52 4.34
N PHE A 131 2.38 -2.27 3.50
CA PHE A 131 2.05 -3.09 2.36
C PHE A 131 2.54 -2.40 1.08
N ASP A 132 3.66 -2.90 0.56
CA ASP A 132 4.17 -2.54 -0.75
C ASP A 132 3.53 -3.42 -1.83
N PRO A 133 2.77 -2.86 -2.80
CA PRO A 133 2.12 -3.63 -3.86
C PRO A 133 3.06 -4.54 -4.67
N PHE A 134 4.37 -4.24 -4.71
CA PHE A 134 5.35 -5.03 -5.46
C PHE A 134 5.94 -6.18 -4.66
N MET A 135 5.90 -6.11 -3.33
CA MET A 135 6.43 -7.14 -2.45
C MET A 135 5.34 -8.17 -2.13
N GLU A 136 5.73 -9.44 -2.04
CA GLU A 136 4.85 -10.52 -1.62
C GLU A 136 4.50 -10.39 -0.13
N PHE A 137 5.51 -10.22 0.72
CA PHE A 137 5.37 -10.13 2.16
C PHE A 137 5.27 -8.68 2.66
N PRO A 138 4.50 -8.43 3.73
CA PRO A 138 4.44 -7.12 4.37
C PRO A 138 5.75 -6.79 5.08
N ALA A 139 5.91 -5.53 5.46
CA ALA A 139 6.97 -5.12 6.37
C ALA A 139 6.41 -4.58 7.68
N PHE A 140 7.08 -4.90 8.77
CA PHE A 140 6.67 -4.56 10.12
C PHE A 140 7.76 -3.79 10.84
N LYS A 141 7.42 -2.70 11.50
CA LYS A 141 8.39 -1.97 12.33
C LYS A 141 8.79 -2.79 13.55
N ARG A 142 7.83 -3.44 14.20
CA ARG A 142 8.09 -4.51 15.17
C ARG A 142 7.82 -5.84 14.50
N MET A 143 8.90 -6.51 14.11
CA MET A 143 8.84 -7.76 13.34
C MET A 143 8.30 -8.92 14.20
N PRO A 144 7.27 -9.65 13.75
CA PRO A 144 6.90 -10.93 14.34
C PRO A 144 8.03 -11.96 14.15
N LEU A 145 8.19 -12.88 15.11
CA LEU A 145 9.29 -13.86 15.09
C LEU A 145 9.01 -15.07 14.17
N ASP A 146 7.76 -15.26 13.78
CA ASP A 146 7.22 -16.48 13.17
C ASP A 146 6.73 -16.29 11.72
N GLU A 147 6.90 -15.09 11.14
CA GLU A 147 6.37 -14.75 9.82
C GLU A 147 7.47 -14.30 8.86
N LEU A 148 7.32 -14.61 7.57
CA LEU A 148 8.16 -14.05 6.52
C LEU A 148 7.80 -12.57 6.30
N CYS A 149 8.81 -11.72 6.37
CA CYS A 149 8.65 -10.26 6.33
C CYS A 149 9.62 -9.64 5.32
N THR A 150 9.15 -8.57 4.66
CA THR A 150 10.04 -7.62 3.99
C THR A 150 10.71 -6.73 5.04
N ARG A 151 11.97 -6.37 4.79
CA ARG A 151 12.73 -5.43 5.62
C ARG A 151 12.06 -4.05 5.68
N PHE A 152 11.74 -3.59 6.89
CA PHE A 152 11.07 -2.30 7.10
C PHE A 152 11.95 -1.10 6.75
N ASP A 153 13.26 -1.21 6.91
CA ASP A 153 14.22 -0.13 6.64
C ASP A 153 14.41 0.17 5.15
N LEU A 154 13.81 -0.61 4.25
CA LEU A 154 13.73 -0.29 2.81
C LEU A 154 12.82 0.91 2.53
N TYR A 155 11.91 1.24 3.44
CA TYR A 155 10.90 2.27 3.22
C TYR A 155 11.34 3.62 3.78
N GLU A 156 11.72 4.52 2.86
CA GLU A 156 12.01 5.92 3.14
C GLU A 156 10.96 6.85 2.50
N PRO A 157 9.84 7.15 3.17
CA PRO A 157 8.89 8.12 2.67
C PRO A 157 9.50 9.51 2.59
N LYS A 158 9.15 10.28 1.55
CA LYS A 158 9.58 11.68 1.41
C LYS A 158 8.43 12.60 1.01
N GLY A 159 8.58 13.87 1.37
CA GLY A 159 7.66 14.92 0.97
C GLY A 159 6.32 14.83 1.69
N GLN A 160 5.25 14.59 0.93
CA GLN A 160 3.90 14.47 1.45
C GLN A 160 3.43 13.02 1.43
N TRP A 161 2.59 12.68 2.41
CA TRP A 161 1.82 11.45 2.43
C TRP A 161 0.34 11.77 2.58
N LEU A 162 -0.49 10.81 2.21
CA LEU A 162 -1.93 10.96 2.25
C LEU A 162 -2.48 10.19 3.46
N GLN A 163 -2.95 10.91 4.47
CA GLN A 163 -3.72 10.31 5.54
C GLN A 163 -5.14 10.04 5.03
N VAL A 164 -5.63 8.84 5.27
CA VAL A 164 -6.95 8.38 4.83
C VAL A 164 -7.73 7.92 6.05
N GLU A 165 -9.03 8.21 6.08
CA GLU A 165 -9.89 7.65 7.11
C GLU A 165 -9.87 6.11 7.06
N GLN A 166 -9.98 5.48 8.22
CA GLN A 166 -10.01 4.03 8.31
C GLN A 166 -11.44 3.58 8.57
N ARG A 167 -12.02 2.80 7.65
CA ARG A 167 -13.41 2.30 7.73
C ARG A 167 -13.53 0.86 8.22
N PHE A 168 -12.42 0.16 8.34
CA PHE A 168 -12.34 -1.21 8.81
C PHE A 168 -11.57 -1.26 10.13
N SER A 169 -11.91 -2.23 10.97
CA SER A 169 -11.16 -2.45 12.21
C SER A 169 -9.87 -3.19 11.90
N LEU A 170 -8.76 -2.77 12.51
CA LEU A 170 -7.58 -3.65 12.58
C LEU A 170 -7.96 -4.84 13.46
N ALA A 171 -7.48 -6.04 13.15
CA ALA A 171 -7.77 -7.15 14.05
C ALA A 171 -6.97 -6.95 15.35
N SER A 172 -7.64 -7.25 16.46
CA SER A 172 -7.12 -7.14 17.83
C SER A 172 -6.54 -8.47 18.28
#